data_AF-A0A412GR62-F1
#
_entry.id   AF-A0A412GR62-F1
#
_cell.length_a   1.000
_cell.length_b   1.000
_cell.length_c   1.000
_cell.angle_alpha   90.00
_cell.angle_beta   90.00
_cell.angle_gamma   90.00
#
_symmetry.space_group_name_H-M   'P 1'
#
loop_
_entity.id
_entity.type
_entity.pdbx_description
1 polymer ?
#
loop_
_entity_poly.entity_id
_entity_poly.type
_entity_poly.pdbx_seq_one_letter_code
_entity_poly.pdbx_strand_id
1 'polypeptide(L)'
;MEVENLYDHYKDTFQQQKEYIAKRDRLTISLLLTVVLFATLLSNPETLTTCVNQYIKNNYQIEKVMIDFSILHTGMIYLLLWFILQYYQICLTIEKQYCYIWELEEELTKRNEFISREGLAYATSYPLLKNVANVLYAWGIPIGISALSLFRLINECKTGEGYIILDSLGLALIFILSLLYFSDRNLNWHIWKSNIGPLNKLKGFIKLDVD
;
A
#
# COMPACT_ATOMS: atom_id res chain seq x y z
N MET A 1 25.38 -10.44 21.63
CA MET A 1 24.49 -9.38 22.13
C MET A 1 23.98 -9.81 23.49
N GLU A 2 24.10 -8.95 24.50
CA GLU A 2 23.50 -9.16 25.82
C GLU A 2 21.97 -9.07 25.72
N VAL A 3 21.25 -9.75 26.62
CA VAL A 3 19.77 -9.83 26.57
C VAL A 3 19.11 -8.45 26.65
N GLU A 4 19.69 -7.54 27.42
CA GLU A 4 19.24 -6.15 27.55
C GLU A 4 19.36 -5.38 26.23
N ASN A 5 20.52 -5.44 25.57
CA ASN A 5 20.71 -4.83 24.25
C ASN A 5 19.77 -5.39 23.17
N LEU A 6 19.47 -6.69 23.22
CA LEU A 6 18.52 -7.32 22.30
C LEU A 6 17.08 -6.86 22.56
N TYR A 7 16.73 -6.67 23.84
CA TYR A 7 15.42 -6.17 24.23
C TYR A 7 15.22 -4.70 23.83
N ASP A 8 16.22 -3.86 24.02
CA ASP A 8 16.19 -2.47 23.57
C ASP A 8 16.03 -2.37 22.05
N HIS A 9 16.78 -3.18 21.31
CA HIS A 9 16.65 -3.26 19.85
C HIS A 9 15.25 -3.72 19.41
N TYR A 10 14.66 -4.70 20.10
CA TYR A 10 13.27 -5.13 19.87
C TYR A 10 12.28 -3.98 20.08
N LYS A 11 12.42 -3.23 21.17
CA LYS A 11 11.54 -2.10 21.51
C LYS A 11 11.62 -1.00 20.45
N ASP A 12 12.83 -0.66 20.00
CA ASP A 12 13.04 0.34 18.95
C ASP A 12 12.47 -0.13 17.61
N THR A 13 12.70 -1.39 17.26
CA THR A 13 12.17 -2.02 16.04
C THR A 13 10.64 -2.03 16.04
N PHE A 14 10.02 -2.30 17.19
CA PHE A 14 8.57 -2.25 17.36
C PHE A 14 8.00 -0.82 17.28
N GLN A 15 8.72 0.16 17.81
CA GLN A 15 8.36 1.57 17.68
C GLN A 15 8.39 2.02 16.22
N GLN A 16 9.44 1.68 15.47
CA GLN A 16 9.52 1.93 14.03
C GLN A 16 8.35 1.30 13.28
N GLN A 17 7.93 0.09 13.67
CA GLN A 17 6.79 -0.58 13.05
C GLN A 17 5.49 0.21 13.22
N LYS A 18 5.23 0.78 14.40
CA LYS A 18 4.07 1.65 14.63
C LYS A 18 4.11 2.89 13.75
N GLU A 19 5.28 3.49 13.58
CA GLU A 19 5.46 4.67 12.72
C GLU A 19 5.19 4.36 11.25
N TYR A 20 5.66 3.21 10.76
CA TYR A 20 5.36 2.76 9.41
C TYR A 20 3.88 2.49 9.19
N ILE A 21 3.20 1.87 10.16
CA ILE A 21 1.73 1.67 10.10
C ILE A 21 1.01 3.03 10.01
N ALA A 22 1.36 3.99 10.86
CA ALA A 22 0.76 5.32 10.83
C ALA A 22 1.06 6.06 9.51
N LYS A 23 2.26 5.87 8.94
CA LYS A 23 2.62 6.42 7.63
C LYS A 23 1.80 5.80 6.51
N ARG A 24 1.60 4.47 6.52
CA ARG A 24 0.72 3.77 5.57
C ARG A 24 -0.69 4.34 5.63
N ASP A 25 -1.26 4.49 6.82
CA ASP A 25 -2.64 4.97 6.97
C ASP A 25 -2.81 6.39 6.38
N ARG A 26 -1.85 7.29 6.62
CA ARG A 26 -1.83 8.63 5.99
C ARG A 26 -1.72 8.53 4.47
N LEU A 27 -0.83 7.68 3.96
CA LEU A 27 -0.66 7.46 2.53
C LEU A 27 -1.92 6.88 1.88
N THR A 28 -2.64 5.98 2.56
CA THR A 28 -3.90 5.43 2.06
C THR A 28 -4.96 6.52 1.89
N ILE A 29 -5.08 7.44 2.84
CA ILE A 29 -6.01 8.58 2.71
C ILE A 29 -5.63 9.44 1.51
N SER A 30 -4.36 9.82 1.38
CA SER A 30 -3.88 10.60 0.23
C SER A 30 -4.11 9.89 -1.11
N LEU A 31 -3.90 8.58 -1.14
CA LEU A 31 -4.11 7.75 -2.32
C LEU A 31 -5.59 7.70 -2.70
N LEU A 32 -6.49 7.47 -1.73
CA LEU A 32 -7.93 7.46 -1.97
C LEU A 32 -8.43 8.81 -2.51
N LEU A 33 -7.99 9.92 -1.91
CA LEU A 33 -8.31 11.26 -2.42
C LEU A 33 -7.82 11.44 -3.85
N THR A 34 -6.60 11.02 -4.15
CA THR A 34 -6.02 11.11 -5.51
C THR A 34 -6.81 10.25 -6.50
N VAL A 35 -7.23 9.04 -6.12
CA VAL A 35 -8.05 8.15 -6.95
C VAL A 35 -9.42 8.75 -7.23
N VAL A 36 -10.09 9.32 -6.21
CA VAL A 36 -11.39 9.99 -6.40
C VAL A 36 -11.24 11.17 -7.35
N LEU A 37 -10.23 12.03 -7.14
CA LEU A 37 -9.96 13.16 -8.03
C LEU A 37 -9.69 12.67 -9.46
N PHE A 38 -8.82 11.68 -9.63
CA PHE A 38 -8.51 11.10 -10.93
C PHE A 38 -9.76 10.52 -11.62
N ALA A 39 -10.62 9.79 -10.90
CA ALA A 39 -11.88 9.27 -11.43
C ALA A 39 -12.88 10.36 -11.84
N THR A 40 -12.95 11.47 -11.09
CA THR A 40 -13.79 12.61 -11.47
C THR A 40 -13.32 13.30 -12.74
N LEU A 41 -12.00 13.45 -12.90
CA LEU A 41 -11.38 13.93 -14.14
C LEU A 41 -11.73 13.03 -15.33
N LEU A 42 -11.76 11.71 -15.14
CA LEU A 42 -12.09 10.75 -16.20
C LEU A 42 -13.55 10.82 -16.67
N SER A 43 -14.48 11.20 -15.78
CA SER A 43 -15.90 11.11 -16.09
C SER A 43 -16.40 12.27 -16.96
N ASN A 44 -15.89 13.48 -16.78
CA ASN A 44 -16.35 14.68 -17.51
C ASN A 44 -15.21 15.72 -17.70
N PRO A 45 -14.22 15.42 -18.56
CA PRO A 45 -13.08 16.32 -18.78
C PRO A 45 -13.52 17.69 -19.32
N GLU A 46 -14.50 17.72 -20.23
CA GLU A 46 -15.02 18.96 -20.84
C GLU A 46 -15.75 19.86 -19.84
N THR A 47 -16.55 19.29 -18.94
CA THR A 47 -17.30 20.06 -17.95
C THR A 47 -16.37 20.71 -16.93
N LEU A 48 -15.33 20.00 -16.50
CA LEU A 48 -14.32 20.53 -15.58
C LEU A 48 -13.54 21.68 -16.24
N THR A 49 -13.14 21.47 -17.50
CA THR A 49 -12.46 22.47 -18.33
C THR A 49 -13.31 23.73 -18.47
N THR A 50 -14.60 23.57 -18.74
CA THR A 50 -15.54 24.68 -18.89
C THR A 50 -15.76 25.42 -17.57
N CYS A 51 -15.97 24.71 -16.46
CA CYS A 51 -16.17 25.32 -15.14
C CYS A 51 -14.96 26.14 -14.68
N VAL A 52 -13.74 25.61 -14.82
CA VAL A 52 -12.53 26.32 -14.38
C VAL A 52 -12.23 27.52 -15.27
N ASN A 53 -12.35 27.36 -16.60
CA ASN A 53 -12.17 28.48 -17.52
C ASN A 53 -13.23 29.58 -17.28
N GLN A 54 -14.49 29.21 -16.98
CA GLN A 54 -15.53 30.17 -16.57
C GLN A 54 -15.21 30.85 -15.23
N TYR A 55 -14.73 30.11 -14.24
CA TYR A 55 -14.34 30.69 -12.94
C TYR A 55 -13.21 31.70 -13.08
N ILE A 56 -12.18 31.39 -13.88
CA ILE A 56 -11.04 32.30 -14.12
C ILE A 56 -11.52 33.53 -14.89
N LYS A 57 -12.33 33.34 -15.94
CA LYS A 57 -12.89 34.45 -16.72
C LYS A 57 -13.71 35.41 -15.85
N ASN A 58 -14.54 34.86 -14.97
CA ASN A 58 -15.43 35.65 -14.11
C ASN A 58 -14.68 36.40 -13.00
N ASN A 59 -13.65 35.80 -12.40
CA ASN A 59 -12.93 36.42 -11.27
C ASN A 59 -11.76 37.31 -11.69
N TYR A 60 -11.11 37.01 -12.81
CA TYR A 60 -9.87 37.68 -13.21
C TYR A 60 -9.99 38.48 -14.51
N GLN A 61 -11.15 38.48 -15.19
CA GLN A 61 -11.38 39.19 -16.47
C GLN A 61 -10.35 38.84 -17.56
N ILE A 62 -9.72 37.67 -17.46
CA ILE A 62 -8.73 37.19 -18.42
C ILE A 62 -9.48 36.48 -19.55
N GLU A 63 -9.59 37.10 -20.72
CA GLU A 63 -10.35 36.55 -21.85
C GLU A 63 -9.58 35.48 -22.65
N LYS A 64 -8.26 35.39 -22.49
CA LYS A 64 -7.37 34.64 -23.41
C LYS A 64 -6.58 33.47 -22.80
N VAL A 65 -6.79 33.12 -21.53
CA VAL A 65 -6.13 31.94 -20.95
C VAL A 65 -7.08 30.76 -21.09
N MET A 66 -6.80 29.88 -22.06
CA MET A 66 -7.36 28.53 -22.11
C MET A 66 -6.36 27.60 -21.43
N ILE A 67 -6.71 27.12 -20.23
CA ILE A 67 -5.93 26.07 -19.59
C ILE A 67 -6.17 24.78 -20.39
N ASP A 68 -5.10 24.20 -20.93
CA ASP A 68 -5.14 22.86 -21.50
C ASP A 68 -5.19 21.84 -20.36
N PHE A 69 -6.37 21.27 -20.15
CA PHE A 69 -6.60 20.26 -19.11
C PHE A 69 -5.86 18.94 -19.40
N SER A 70 -5.34 18.74 -20.62
CA SER A 70 -4.52 17.58 -20.95
C SER A 70 -3.29 17.49 -20.05
N ILE A 71 -2.65 18.62 -19.73
CA ILE A 71 -1.49 18.67 -18.82
C ILE A 71 -1.90 18.28 -17.39
N LEU A 72 -3.09 18.69 -16.95
CA LEU A 72 -3.61 18.34 -15.62
C LEU A 72 -3.89 16.84 -15.52
N HIS A 73 -4.47 16.25 -16.58
CA HIS A 73 -4.70 14.81 -16.67
C HIS A 73 -3.38 14.03 -16.55
N THR A 74 -2.40 14.39 -17.36
CA THR A 74 -1.05 13.83 -17.30
C THR A 74 -0.44 13.98 -15.91
N GLY A 75 -0.48 15.19 -15.33
CA GLY A 75 0.04 15.45 -13.99
C GLY A 75 -0.61 14.57 -12.92
N MET A 76 -1.91 14.30 -13.04
CA MET A 76 -2.63 13.42 -12.12
C MET A 76 -2.24 11.95 -12.24
N ILE A 77 -1.91 11.46 -13.43
CA ILE A 77 -1.34 10.11 -13.62
C ILE A 77 -0.03 9.98 -12.85
N TYR A 78 0.85 10.96 -12.96
CA TYR A 78 2.15 10.95 -12.27
C TYR A 78 2.03 11.19 -10.76
N LEU A 79 1.04 11.98 -10.32
CA LEU A 79 0.72 12.13 -8.91
C LEU A 79 0.22 10.80 -8.31
N LEU A 80 -0.64 10.08 -9.05
CA LEU A 80 -1.11 8.76 -8.67
C LEU A 80 0.05 7.76 -8.62
N LEU A 81 0.92 7.73 -9.63
CA LEU A 81 2.13 6.91 -9.66
C LEU A 81 3.02 7.14 -8.43
N TRP A 82 3.24 8.40 -8.05
CA TRP A 82 4.05 8.76 -6.88
C TRP A 82 3.47 8.20 -5.57
N PHE A 83 2.17 8.40 -5.33
CA PHE A 83 1.53 7.90 -4.11
C PHE A 83 1.47 6.37 -4.08
N ILE A 84 1.25 5.72 -5.22
CA ILE A 84 1.27 4.26 -5.34
C ILE A 84 2.64 3.70 -4.99
N LEU A 85 3.71 4.28 -5.53
CA LEU A 85 5.07 3.85 -5.25
C LEU A 85 5.37 3.91 -3.75
N GLN A 86 5.06 5.04 -3.10
CA GLN A 86 5.26 5.18 -1.65
C GLN A 86 4.39 4.22 -0.83
N TYR A 87 3.14 4.01 -1.25
CA TYR A 87 2.20 3.11 -0.58
C TYR A 87 2.68 1.65 -0.66
N TYR A 88 3.16 1.18 -1.82
CA TYR A 88 3.69 -0.18 -1.95
C TYR A 88 4.97 -0.36 -1.15
N GLN A 89 5.90 0.60 -1.20
CA GLN A 89 7.12 0.54 -0.42
C GLN A 89 6.83 0.39 1.08
N ILE A 90 5.94 1.23 1.64
CA ILE A 90 5.65 1.17 3.08
C ILE A 90 4.95 -0.13 3.47
N CYS A 91 4.05 -0.66 2.62
CA CYS A 91 3.38 -1.94 2.87
C CYS A 91 4.38 -3.10 2.92
N LEU A 92 5.31 -3.17 1.96
CA LEU A 92 6.36 -4.19 1.96
C LEU A 92 7.34 -4.04 3.13
N THR A 93 7.67 -2.80 3.52
CA THR A 93 8.49 -2.55 4.72
C THR A 93 7.80 -3.07 5.97
N ILE A 94 6.51 -2.78 6.15
CA ILE A 94 5.72 -3.26 7.29
C ILE A 94 5.73 -4.79 7.37
N GLU A 95 5.56 -5.48 6.24
CA GLU A 95 5.59 -6.95 6.17
C GLU A 95 6.95 -7.52 6.58
N LYS A 96 8.03 -6.97 6.02
CA LYS A 96 9.40 -7.40 6.36
C LYS A 96 9.71 -7.16 7.84
N GLN A 97 9.28 -6.02 8.37
CA GLN A 97 9.48 -5.68 9.77
C GLN A 97 8.72 -6.63 10.71
N TYR A 98 7.52 -7.10 10.34
CA TYR A 98 6.80 -8.11 11.12
C TYR A 98 7.58 -9.43 11.20
N CYS A 99 8.16 -9.89 10.07
CA CYS A 99 9.00 -11.09 10.06
C CYS A 99 10.23 -10.91 10.97
N TYR A 100 10.86 -9.75 10.90
CA TYR A 100 12.04 -9.46 11.72
C TYR A 100 11.72 -9.38 13.22
N ILE A 101 10.63 -8.71 13.60
CA ILE A 101 10.14 -8.66 14.99
C ILE A 101 9.87 -10.07 15.51
N TRP A 102 9.29 -10.93 14.69
CA TRP A 102 9.04 -12.33 15.05
C TRP A 102 10.33 -13.10 15.35
N GLU A 103 11.38 -12.91 14.54
CA GLU A 103 12.70 -13.51 14.76
C GLU A 103 13.33 -13.01 16.06
N LEU A 104 13.24 -11.70 16.35
CA LEU A 104 13.71 -11.10 17.60
C LEU A 104 12.97 -11.66 18.82
N GLU A 105 11.64 -11.80 18.76
CA GLU A 105 10.86 -12.41 19.84
C GLU A 105 11.28 -13.86 20.09
N GLU A 106 11.55 -14.64 19.03
CA GLU A 106 12.01 -16.02 19.16
C GLU A 106 13.38 -16.08 19.84
N GLU A 107 14.30 -15.20 19.48
CA GLU A 107 15.63 -15.13 20.09
C GLU A 107 15.57 -14.68 21.56
N LEU A 108 14.71 -13.71 21.88
CA LEU A 108 14.47 -13.25 23.24
C LEU A 108 13.86 -14.36 24.12
N THR A 109 12.86 -15.07 23.60
CA THR A 109 12.20 -16.18 24.32
C THR A 109 13.20 -17.31 24.63
N LYS A 110 14.12 -17.62 23.70
CA LYS A 110 15.17 -18.64 23.92
C LYS A 110 16.16 -18.25 25.01
N ARG A 111 16.39 -16.95 25.21
CA ARG A 111 17.40 -16.42 26.13
C ARG A 111 16.82 -15.97 27.48
N ASN A 112 15.51 -15.76 27.57
CA ASN A 112 14.83 -15.32 28.78
C ASN A 112 13.36 -15.78 28.77
N GLU A 113 12.98 -16.63 29.73
CA GLU A 113 11.64 -17.24 29.80
C GLU A 113 10.51 -16.24 30.07
N PHE A 114 10.83 -15.05 30.62
CA PHE A 114 9.82 -14.06 31.00
C PHE A 114 9.26 -13.23 29.85
N ILE A 115 9.95 -13.14 28.71
CA ILE A 115 9.43 -12.45 27.53
C ILE A 115 8.51 -13.43 26.81
N SER A 116 7.25 -13.46 27.25
CA SER A 116 6.20 -14.21 26.56
C SER A 116 5.98 -13.62 25.17
N ARG A 117 5.56 -14.45 24.21
CA ARG A 117 5.33 -14.03 22.82
C ARG A 117 4.07 -13.15 22.72
N GLU A 118 4.20 -11.87 23.03
CA GLU A 118 3.12 -10.89 22.89
C GLU A 118 2.54 -10.90 21.48
N GLY A 119 3.38 -10.98 20.45
CA GLY A 119 2.96 -11.13 19.05
C GLY A 119 2.07 -12.37 18.79
N LEU A 120 2.29 -13.48 19.51
CA LEU A 120 1.46 -14.68 19.41
C LEU A 120 0.08 -14.46 20.07
N ALA A 121 0.02 -13.75 21.19
CA ALA A 121 -1.23 -13.37 21.85
C ALA A 121 -2.06 -12.43 20.95
N TYR A 122 -1.42 -11.49 20.25
CA TYR A 122 -2.07 -10.64 19.25
C TYR A 122 -2.57 -11.43 18.03
N ALA A 123 -1.83 -12.43 17.57
CA ALA A 123 -2.22 -13.26 16.42
C ALA A 123 -3.40 -14.19 16.74
N THR A 124 -3.45 -14.73 17.96
CA THR A 124 -4.52 -15.66 18.40
C THR A 124 -5.86 -14.96 18.65
N SER A 125 -5.84 -13.67 18.99
CA SER A 125 -7.03 -12.85 19.27
C SER A 125 -7.32 -11.80 18.19
N TYR A 126 -6.86 -12.04 16.95
CA TYR A 126 -6.92 -11.03 15.90
C TYR A 126 -8.37 -10.71 15.48
N PRO A 127 -8.84 -9.45 15.64
CA PRO A 127 -10.22 -9.09 15.34
C PRO A 127 -10.57 -9.26 13.85
N LEU A 128 -11.78 -9.75 13.57
CA LEU A 128 -12.28 -9.96 12.20
C LEU A 128 -12.20 -8.70 11.33
N LEU A 129 -12.50 -7.52 11.89
CA LEU A 129 -12.42 -6.26 11.16
C LEU A 129 -10.99 -5.95 10.67
N LYS A 130 -9.97 -6.27 11.49
CA LYS A 130 -8.57 -6.07 11.09
C LYS A 130 -8.18 -7.02 9.96
N ASN A 131 -8.74 -8.24 9.93
CA ASN A 131 -8.53 -9.19 8.83
C ASN A 131 -9.10 -8.65 7.51
N VAL A 132 -10.31 -8.10 7.54
CA VAL A 132 -10.93 -7.48 6.36
C VAL A 132 -10.09 -6.29 5.88
N ALA A 133 -9.65 -5.42 6.79
CA ALA A 133 -8.79 -4.29 6.45
C ALA A 133 -7.46 -4.76 5.83
N ASN A 134 -6.83 -5.81 6.36
CA ASN A 134 -5.62 -6.38 5.80
C ASN A 134 -5.84 -6.89 4.37
N VAL A 135 -6.94 -7.62 4.12
CA VAL A 135 -7.29 -8.09 2.76
C VAL A 135 -7.50 -6.91 1.82
N LEU A 136 -8.17 -5.85 2.26
CA LEU A 136 -8.42 -4.66 1.45
C LEU A 136 -7.12 -3.93 1.09
N TYR A 137 -6.22 -3.74 2.04
CA TYR A 137 -4.91 -3.10 1.81
C TYR A 137 -3.98 -3.95 0.94
N ALA A 138 -4.07 -5.27 1.08
CA ALA A 138 -3.24 -6.24 0.38
C ALA A 138 -3.67 -6.47 -1.06
N TRP A 139 -4.98 -6.63 -1.28
CA TRP A 139 -5.55 -7.09 -2.54
C TRP A 139 -6.45 -6.04 -3.16
N GLY A 140 -7.34 -5.43 -2.38
CA GLY A 140 -8.31 -4.46 -2.86
C GLY A 140 -7.67 -3.26 -3.56
N ILE A 141 -6.70 -2.62 -2.90
CA ILE A 141 -6.03 -1.43 -3.44
C ILE A 141 -5.24 -1.74 -4.73
N PRO A 142 -4.32 -2.73 -4.76
CA PRO A 142 -3.57 -3.03 -5.98
C PRO A 142 -4.43 -3.50 -7.15
N ILE A 143 -5.46 -4.32 -6.88
CA ILE A 143 -6.38 -4.78 -7.93
C ILE A 143 -7.19 -3.61 -8.47
N GLY A 144 -7.74 -2.77 -7.60
CA GLY A 144 -8.52 -1.60 -7.99
C GLY A 144 -7.70 -0.62 -8.85
N ILE A 145 -6.46 -0.36 -8.45
CA ILE A 145 -5.52 0.48 -9.20
C ILE A 145 -5.18 -0.14 -10.55
N SER A 146 -4.87 -1.44 -10.59
CA SER A 146 -4.51 -2.14 -11.83
C SER A 146 -5.66 -2.14 -12.83
N ALA A 147 -6.88 -2.36 -12.34
CA ALA A 147 -8.08 -2.30 -13.16
C ALA A 147 -8.33 -0.88 -13.71
N LEU A 148 -8.17 0.14 -12.85
CA LEU A 148 -8.32 1.54 -13.24
C LEU A 148 -7.28 1.96 -14.29
N SER A 149 -6.01 1.60 -14.10
CA SER A 149 -4.93 1.91 -15.05
C SER A 149 -5.14 1.21 -16.40
N LEU A 150 -5.54 -0.07 -16.39
CA LEU A 150 -5.80 -0.83 -17.60
C LEU A 150 -7.01 -0.28 -18.37
N PHE A 151 -8.10 0.00 -17.67
CA PHE A 151 -9.30 0.61 -18.28
C PHE A 151 -8.96 1.94 -18.96
N ARG A 152 -8.18 2.79 -18.28
CA ARG A 152 -7.77 4.08 -18.85
C ARG A 152 -6.87 3.90 -20.07
N LEU A 153 -5.88 3.02 -20.01
CA LEU A 153 -4.96 2.77 -21.11
C LEU A 153 -5.71 2.28 -22.37
N ILE A 154 -6.69 1.38 -22.21
CA ILE A 154 -7.55 0.93 -23.32
C ILE A 154 -8.34 2.08 -23.94
N ASN A 155 -8.84 3.02 -23.12
CA ASN A 155 -9.58 4.17 -23.63
C ASN A 155 -8.67 5.15 -24.38
N GLU A 156 -7.47 5.42 -23.88
CA GLU A 156 -6.50 6.29 -24.57
C GLU A 156 -6.07 5.73 -25.92
N CYS A 157 -5.91 4.41 -26.04
CA CYS A 157 -5.63 3.77 -27.32
C CYS A 157 -6.74 3.95 -28.36
N LYS A 158 -7.99 4.20 -27.93
CA LYS A 158 -9.14 4.39 -28.83
C LYS A 158 -9.32 5.84 -29.25
N THR A 159 -9.13 6.79 -28.32
CA THR A 159 -9.40 8.21 -28.58
C THR A 159 -8.22 8.91 -29.24
N GLY A 160 -6.99 8.53 -28.90
CA GLY A 160 -5.79 9.15 -29.49
C GLY A 160 -5.64 10.64 -29.18
N GLU A 161 -6.12 11.09 -28.02
CA GLU A 161 -6.08 12.49 -27.58
C GLU A 161 -5.05 12.69 -26.46
N GLY A 162 -4.47 13.90 -26.37
CA GLY A 162 -3.56 14.30 -25.28
C GLY A 162 -2.10 13.85 -25.47
N TYR A 163 -1.36 13.76 -24.36
CA TYR A 163 0.05 13.35 -24.32
C TYR A 163 0.19 11.82 -24.28
N ILE A 164 -0.38 11.14 -25.28
CA ILE A 164 -0.57 9.67 -25.34
C ILE A 164 0.67 8.89 -24.89
N ILE A 165 1.86 9.28 -25.37
CA ILE A 165 3.11 8.57 -25.04
C ILE A 165 3.44 8.70 -23.55
N LEU A 166 3.30 9.90 -22.98
CA LEU A 166 3.61 10.18 -21.59
C LEU A 166 2.58 9.52 -20.66
N ASP A 167 1.30 9.63 -21.01
CA ASP A 167 0.19 9.07 -20.24
C ASP A 167 0.26 7.53 -20.24
N SER A 168 0.47 6.93 -21.43
CA SER A 168 0.66 5.48 -21.58
C SER A 168 1.85 4.97 -20.76
N LEU A 169 2.96 5.71 -20.74
CA LEU A 169 4.14 5.36 -19.93
C LEU A 169 3.81 5.37 -18.44
N GLY A 170 3.17 6.44 -17.94
CA GLY A 170 2.77 6.56 -16.54
C GLY A 170 1.81 5.45 -16.10
N LEU A 171 0.79 5.17 -16.93
CA LEU A 171 -0.19 4.10 -16.69
C LEU A 171 0.43 2.70 -16.73
N ALA A 172 1.34 2.45 -17.68
CA ALA A 172 2.07 1.19 -17.76
C ALA A 172 2.95 0.97 -16.53
N LEU A 173 3.63 2.01 -16.05
CA LEU A 173 4.42 1.94 -14.80
C LEU A 173 3.54 1.65 -13.59
N ILE A 174 2.39 2.31 -13.45
CA ILE A 174 1.41 2.02 -12.38
C ILE A 174 0.99 0.54 -12.41
N PHE A 175 0.68 0.03 -13.60
CA PHE A 175 0.25 -1.35 -13.78
C PHE A 175 1.37 -2.33 -13.42
N ILE A 176 2.59 -2.11 -13.93
CA ILE A 176 3.77 -2.95 -13.63
C ILE A 176 4.08 -2.94 -12.13
N LEU A 177 4.08 -1.77 -11.47
CA LEU A 177 4.32 -1.68 -10.03
C LEU A 177 3.27 -2.45 -9.22
N SER A 178 2.02 -2.40 -9.66
CA SER A 178 0.93 -3.13 -9.00
C SER A 178 1.08 -4.64 -9.15
N LEU A 179 1.53 -5.11 -10.32
CA LEU A 179 1.88 -6.53 -10.53
C LEU A 179 3.10 -6.96 -9.71
N LEU A 180 4.15 -6.13 -9.64
CA LEU A 180 5.35 -6.40 -8.86
C LEU A 180 5.03 -6.50 -7.36
N TYR A 181 4.25 -5.55 -6.83
CA TYR A 181 3.78 -5.58 -5.46
C TYR A 181 2.99 -6.86 -5.17
N PHE A 182 2.08 -7.22 -6.07
CA PHE A 182 1.29 -8.45 -5.96
C PHE A 182 2.15 -9.72 -5.98
N SER A 183 3.16 -9.76 -6.86
CA SER A 183 4.09 -10.87 -6.96
C SER A 183 4.93 -11.02 -5.69
N ASP A 184 5.54 -9.93 -5.22
CA ASP A 184 6.40 -9.93 -4.03
C ASP A 184 5.60 -10.35 -2.79
N ARG A 185 4.40 -9.81 -2.61
CA ARG A 185 3.54 -10.14 -1.47
C ARG A 185 3.13 -11.61 -1.46
N ASN A 186 2.73 -12.16 -2.61
CA ASN A 186 2.34 -13.57 -2.70
C ASN A 186 3.53 -14.51 -2.49
N LEU A 187 4.68 -14.21 -3.10
CA LEU A 187 5.87 -15.03 -2.98
C LEU A 187 6.39 -15.02 -1.53
N ASN A 188 6.51 -13.83 -0.92
CA ASN A 188 6.95 -13.68 0.46
C ASN A 188 5.97 -14.31 1.45
N TRP A 189 4.66 -14.18 1.23
CA TRP A 189 3.65 -14.86 2.05
C TRP A 189 3.81 -16.38 2.02
N HIS A 190 4.05 -16.97 0.84
CA HIS A 190 4.28 -18.40 0.70
C HIS A 190 5.57 -18.86 1.40
N ILE A 191 6.67 -18.12 1.25
CA ILE A 191 7.96 -18.41 1.91
C ILE A 191 7.82 -18.32 3.44
N TRP A 192 7.17 -17.27 3.94
CA TRP A 192 6.94 -17.08 5.37
C TRP A 192 6.06 -18.19 5.95
N LYS A 193 4.95 -18.53 5.28
CA LYS A 193 4.06 -19.62 5.71
C LYS A 193 4.77 -20.97 5.68
N SER A 194 5.65 -21.24 4.70
CA SER A 194 6.44 -22.48 4.67
C SER A 194 7.46 -22.55 5.80
N ASN A 195 8.03 -21.43 6.22
CA ASN A 195 8.99 -21.39 7.34
C ASN A 195 8.30 -21.57 8.72
N ILE A 196 7.04 -21.18 8.86
CA ILE A 196 6.25 -21.38 10.09
C ILE A 196 5.54 -22.74 10.12
N GLY A 197 5.25 -23.33 8.95
CA GLY A 197 4.64 -24.66 8.80
C GLY A 197 5.28 -25.79 9.63
N PRO A 198 6.61 -25.96 9.68
CA PRO A 198 7.26 -26.98 10.50
C PRO A 198 7.17 -26.68 12.01
N LEU A 199 7.20 -25.41 12.43
CA LEU A 199 7.09 -25.00 13.83
C LEU A 199 5.67 -25.20 14.40
N ASN A 200 4.62 -24.98 13.60
CA ASN A 200 3.25 -25.32 13.99
C ASN A 200 3.00 -26.83 14.05
N LYS A 201 3.69 -27.63 13.22
CA LYS A 201 3.66 -29.10 13.35
C LYS A 201 4.33 -29.59 14.64
N LEU A 202 5.41 -28.95 15.08
CA LEU A 202 6.08 -29.29 16.35
C LEU A 202 5.25 -28.91 17.58
N LYS A 203 4.50 -27.80 17.55
CA LYS A 203 3.55 -27.45 18.62
C LYS A 203 2.34 -28.37 18.73
N GLY A 204 1.95 -29.05 17.65
CA GLY A 204 0.92 -30.10 17.69
C GLY A 204 1.35 -31.39 18.43
N PHE A 205 2.65 -31.58 18.65
CA PHE A 205 3.21 -32.72 19.40
C PHE A 205 3.43 -32.43 20.89
N ILE A 206 3.47 -31.16 21.29
CA ILE A 206 3.52 -30.75 22.70
C ILE A 206 2.09 -30.41 23.14
N LYS A 207 1.25 -31.44 23.27
CA LYS A 207 0.12 -31.37 24.20
C LYS A 207 0.74 -31.33 25.60
N LEU A 208 0.79 -30.14 26.21
CA LEU A 208 0.85 -30.07 27.66
C LEU A 208 -0.51 -30.57 28.15
N ASP A 209 -0.57 -31.86 28.52
CA ASP A 209 -1.55 -32.33 29.49
C ASP A 209 -1.27 -31.55 30.78
N VAL A 210 -2.15 -30.62 31.09
CA VAL A 210 -2.23 -29.97 32.39
C VAL A 210 -3.55 -30.44 32.98
N ASP A 211 -3.44 -31.40 33.91
CA ASP A 211 -4.46 -31.69 34.92
C ASP A 211 -4.69 -30.48 35.84
#